data_AF-A0A940SYI8-F1
#
_entry.id   AF-A0A940SYI8-F1
#
_cell.length_a   1.000
_cell.length_b   1.000
_cell.length_c   1.000
_cell.angle_alpha   90.00
_cell.angle_beta   90.00
_cell.angle_gamma   90.00
#
_symmetry.space_group_name_H-M   'P 1'
#
loop_
_entity.id
_entity.type
_entity.pdbx_description
1 polymer ?
#
loop_
_entity_poly.entity_id
_entity_poly.type
_entity_poly.pdbx_seq_one_letter_code
_entity_poly.pdbx_strand_id
1 'polypeptide(L)' 'MATIILLLCLIVMGSFFSAAFVLFFQKRTTNGYIFTVLGLISAAIFYYAIFKGWLVLPEAQ' A
#
# COMPACT_ATOMS: atom_id res chain seq x y z
N MET A 1 3.51 8.96 -17.20
CA MET A 1 3.10 9.66 -15.96
C MET A 1 2.24 8.77 -15.06
N ALA A 2 1.17 8.14 -15.56
CA ALA A 2 0.34 7.20 -14.78
C ALA A 2 1.12 6.03 -14.16
N THR A 3 2.08 5.46 -14.89
CA THR A 3 2.96 4.37 -14.43
C THR A 3 3.83 4.72 -13.22
N ILE A 4 4.32 5.96 -13.12
CA ILE A 4 5.16 6.41 -11.99
C ILE A 4 4.30 6.52 -10.71
N ILE A 5 3.07 7.02 -10.85
CA ILE A 5 2.11 7.16 -9.74
C ILE A 5 1.71 5.78 -9.20
N LEU A 6 1.50 4.82 -10.10
CA LEU A 6 1.18 3.43 -9.77
C LEU A 6 2.33 2.75 -9.02
N LEU A 7 3.57 2.92 -9.50
CA LEU A 7 4.78 2.45 -8.84
C LEU A 7 4.96 3.07 -7.45
N LEU A 8 4.75 4.38 -7.32
CA LEU A 8 4.80 5.07 -6.03
C LEU A 8 3.77 4.52 -5.04
N CYS A 9 2.53 4.30 -5.48
CA CYS A 9 1.50 3.70 -4.63
C CYS A 9 1.86 2.28 -4.18
N LEU A 10 2.39 1.45 -5.08
CA LEU A 10 2.84 0.10 -4.74
C LEU A 10 4.01 0.10 -3.76
N ILE A 11 4.98 0.98 -3.95
CA ILE A 11 6.11 1.14 -3.03
C ILE A 11 5.61 1.57 -1.66
N VAL A 12 4.76 2.60 -1.59
CA VAL A 12 4.21 3.11 -0.32
C VAL A 12 3.42 2.01 0.41
N MET A 13 2.53 1.31 -0.30
CA MET A 13 1.75 0.21 0.27
C MET A 13 2.66 -0.92 0.77
N GLY A 14 3.63 -1.35 -0.05
CA GLY A 14 4.61 -2.38 0.31
C GLY A 14 5.50 -1.98 1.49
N SER A 15 5.84 -0.70 1.61
CA SER A 15 6.64 -0.15 2.72
C SER A 15 5.91 -0.27 4.04
N PHE A 16 4.60 0.04 4.07
CA PHE A 16 3.77 -0.08 5.26
C PHE A 16 3.61 -1.53 5.71
N PHE A 17 3.40 -2.46 4.78
CA PHE A 17 3.33 -3.89 5.11
C PHE A 17 4.68 -4.44 5.59
N SER A 18 5.79 -4.02 4.99
CA SER A 18 7.13 -4.42 5.42
C SER A 18 7.45 -3.87 6.81
N ALA A 19 7.13 -2.61 7.08
CA ALA A 19 7.30 -1.99 8.39
C ALA A 19 6.43 -2.68 9.46
N ALA A 20 5.18 -3.02 9.14
CA ALA A 20 4.32 -3.79 10.02
C ALA A 20 4.94 -5.14 10.37
N PHE A 21 5.44 -5.88 9.37
CA PHE A 21 6.09 -7.17 9.56
C PHE A 21 7.31 -7.04 10.48
N VAL A 22 8.23 -6.11 10.20
CA VAL A 22 9.43 -5.89 11.04
C VAL A 22 9.05 -5.54 12.48
N LEU A 23 8.02 -4.71 12.69
CA LEU A 23 7.58 -4.33 14.04
C LEU A 23 6.97 -5.50 14.82
N PHE A 24 6.32 -6.44 14.13
CA PHE A 24 5.89 -7.70 14.75
C PHE A 24 7.07 -8.54 15.23
N PHE A 25 8.15 -8.65 14.44
CA PHE A 25 9.38 -9.35 14.88
C PHE A 25 10.08 -8.65 16.03
N GLN A 26 9.99 -7.32 16.10
CA GLN A 26 10.52 -6.54 17.23
C GLN A 26 9.65 -6.60 18.50
N LYS A 27 8.62 -7.46 18.54
CA LYS A 27 7.64 -7.57 19.65
C LYS A 27 6.91 -6.25 19.97
N ARG A 28 6.99 -5.24 19.10
CA ARG A 28 6.27 -3.96 19.22
C ARG A 28 4.88 -4.09 18.58
N THR A 29 4.08 -4.99 19.13
CA THR A 29 2.79 -5.43 18.57
C THR A 29 1.82 -4.27 18.36
N THR A 30 1.73 -3.31 19.29
CA THR A 30 0.86 -2.13 19.14
C THR A 30 1.18 -1.33 17.87
N ASN A 31 2.46 -1.05 17.63
CA ASN A 31 2.88 -0.33 16.44
C ASN A 31 2.68 -1.22 15.19
N GLY A 32 2.98 -2.52 15.28
CA GLY A 32 2.72 -3.48 14.20
C GLY A 32 1.25 -3.48 13.75
N TYR A 33 0.30 -3.47 14.69
CA TYR A 33 -1.13 -3.36 14.37
C TYR A 33 -1.49 -2.03 13.70
N ILE A 34 -0.97 -0.90 14.20
CA ILE A 34 -1.21 0.42 13.59
C ILE A 34 -0.72 0.45 12.13
N PHE A 35 0.50 -0.04 11.88
CA PHE A 35 1.07 -0.11 10.53
C PHE A 35 0.33 -1.09 9.62
N THR A 36 -0.20 -2.19 10.17
CA THR A 36 -1.03 -3.14 9.42
C THR A 36 -2.36 -2.51 8.99
N VAL A 37 -3.03 -1.79 9.89
CA VAL A 37 -4.27 -1.06 9.59
C VAL A 37 -4.01 0.02 8.54
N LEU A 38 -2.91 0.78 8.67
CA LEU A 38 -2.49 1.77 7.67
C LEU A 38 -2.20 1.12 6.31
N GLY A 39 -1.53 -0.03 6.28
CA GLY A 39 -1.30 -0.80 5.06
C GLY A 39 -2.60 -1.26 4.39
N LEU A 40 -3.56 -1.75 5.18
CA LEU A 40 -4.89 -2.14 4.69
C LEU A 40 -5.70 -0.96 4.15
N ILE A 41 -5.67 0.18 4.83
CA ILE A 41 -6.32 1.42 4.35
C ILE A 41 -5.67 1.87 3.03
N SER A 42 -4.34 1.85 2.95
CA SER A 42 -3.61 2.19 1.73
C SER A 42 -3.98 1.26 0.57
N ALA A 43 -4.11 -0.03 0.82
CA ALA A 43 -4.58 -1.00 -0.18
C ALA A 43 -6.02 -0.72 -0.62
N ALA A 44 -6.93 -0.45 0.32
CA ALA A 44 -8.32 -0.12 0.00
C ALA A 44 -8.42 1.15 -0.85
N ILE A 45 -7.66 2.20 -0.52
CA ILE A 45 -7.60 3.44 -1.29
C ILE A 45 -7.03 3.18 -2.69
N PHE A 46 -6.00 2.35 -2.80
CA PHE A 46 -5.40 2.00 -4.09
C PHE A 46 -6.39 1.29 -5.01
N TYR A 47 -7.07 0.25 -4.53
CA TYR A 47 -8.10 -0.45 -5.29
C TYR A 47 -9.31 0.45 -5.61
N TYR A 48 -9.69 1.34 -4.68
CA TYR A 48 -10.76 2.31 -4.91
C TYR A 48 -10.39 3.33 -6.00
N ALA A 49 -9.14 3.79 -6.01
CA ALA A 49 -8.64 4.70 -7.03
C ALA A 49 -8.58 4.05 -8.42
N ILE A 50 -8.27 2.73 -8.49
CA ILE A 50 -8.39 1.96 -9.73
C ILE A 50 -9.87 1.88 -10.17
N PHE A 51 -10.78 1.55 -9.25
CA PHE A 51 -12.21 1.44 -9.56
C PHE A 51 -12.83 2.76 -10.06
N LYS A 52 -12.41 3.90 -9.50
CA LYS A 52 -12.83 5.23 -9.95
C LYS A 52 -12.17 5.69 -11.24
N GLY A 53 -11.24 4.92 -11.80
CA GLY A 53 -10.48 5.30 -13.00
C GLY A 53 -9.45 6.41 -12.76
N TRP A 54 -9.14 6.74 -11.49
CA TRP A 54 -8.08 7.69 -11.15
C TRP A 54 -6.70 7.10 -11.42
N LEU A 55 -6.58 5.78 -11.28
CA LEU A 55 -5.39 5.00 -11.58
C LEU A 55 -5.68 4.13 -12.80
N VAL A 56 -5.23 4.62 -13.96
CA VAL A 56 -5.28 3.87 -15.22
C VAL A 56 -4.15 2.85 -15.18
N LEU A 57 -4.50 1.57 -15.10
CA LEU A 57 -3.58 0.48 -15.35
C LEU A 57 -3.09 0.61 -16.80
N PRO A 58 -1.77 0.56 -17.06
CA PRO A 58 -1.31 0.49 -18.44
C PRO A 58 -1.99 -0.70 -19.10
N GLU A 59 -2.69 -0.47 -20.22
CA GLU A 59 -3.25 -1.54 -21.02
C GLU A 59 -2.14 -2.56 -21.24
N ALA A 60 -2.42 -3.82 -20.91
CA ALA A 60 -1.47 -4.91 -21.09
C ALA A 60 -1.01 -4.88 -22.55
N GLN A 61 0.20 -4.36 -22.79
CA GLN A 61 0.88 -4.52 -24.06
C GLN A 61 1.24 -5.99 -24.24
#